data_AF-A0A8T4T9K4-F1
#
_entry.id   AF-A0A8T4T9K4-F1
#
_cell.length_a   1.000
_cell.length_b   1.000
_cell.length_c   1.000
_cell.angle_alpha   90.00
_cell.angle_beta   90.00
_cell.angle_gamma   90.00
#
_symmetry.space_group_name_H-M   'P 1'
#
loop_
_entity.id
_entity.type
_entity.pdbx_description
1 polymer ?
#
loop_
_entity_poly.entity_id
_entity_poly.type
_entity_poly.pdbx_seq_one_letter_code
_entity_poly.pdbx_strand_id
1 'polypeptide(L)'
;MNKQLISLLMIVLFVSLPFAVAQEREDLGEVININVNTYQPAVVPSNILAEQDVPVYAYLEGTTLGSLLLQNNAVNIPPLYKLPKISKINIAIKDPSNYVISVQAKPPYKKIYARDNNSVDLGYLIVRLRKIKKENEVPDVINVNLTAKINFELDEGFSIFGTQDLLLRESNDENNWKSTRTEESAFWNKKGYVRAYNIKSGKASFEVYDGSFDSLTTLNDKTSDFVSNSIRFKTGEFEDSNLLDDRFRLKVQRISVPEPKANLRIIDSSGKISDKTVTKGMSILEGSSYRVKEIRPRRPTDKGQLEEIIIQKGNDKQIYLRTLYQSGN
;
A
#
# COMPACT_ATOMS: atom_id res chain seq x y z
N MET A 1 47.34 -28.05 2.78
CA MET A 1 46.57 -27.71 3.99
C MET A 1 45.22 -27.21 3.51
N ASN A 2 44.19 -28.05 3.52
CA ASN A 2 42.87 -27.71 2.97
C ASN A 2 42.17 -26.74 3.93
N LYS A 3 42.23 -25.43 3.64
CA LYS A 3 41.43 -24.45 4.37
C LYS A 3 39.99 -24.54 3.87
N GLN A 4 39.11 -25.11 4.68
CA GLN A 4 37.67 -25.02 4.52
C GLN A 4 37.14 -24.07 5.58
N LEU A 5 36.63 -22.91 5.17
CA LEU A 5 35.46 -22.21 5.72
C LEU A 5 35.41 -20.81 5.09
N ILE A 6 34.36 -20.53 4.32
CA ILE A 6 33.96 -19.16 3.98
C ILE A 6 32.49 -19.05 4.38
N SER A 7 32.22 -18.29 5.43
CA SER A 7 30.86 -17.89 5.79
C SER A 7 30.68 -16.46 5.31
N LEU A 8 29.78 -16.24 4.36
CA LEU A 8 29.34 -14.90 4.00
C LEU A 8 28.32 -14.45 5.04
N LEU A 9 28.69 -13.49 5.90
CA LEU A 9 27.77 -12.85 6.83
C LEU A 9 27.43 -11.47 6.28
N MET A 10 26.26 -11.32 5.66
CA MET A 10 25.76 -10.03 5.21
C MET A 10 24.74 -9.52 6.21
N ILE A 11 25.16 -8.63 7.11
CA ILE A 11 24.25 -7.86 7.95
C ILE A 11 23.85 -6.62 7.15
N VAL A 12 22.63 -6.61 6.61
CA VAL A 12 22.06 -5.39 6.02
C VAL A 12 21.17 -4.73 7.04
N LEU A 13 21.72 -3.72 7.73
CA LEU A 13 20.92 -2.86 8.58
C LEU A 13 20.20 -1.85 7.70
N PHE A 14 18.88 -2.02 7.54
CA PHE A 14 18.03 -0.95 7.02
C PHE A 14 17.60 -0.06 8.18
N VAL A 15 18.23 1.10 8.31
CA VAL A 15 17.64 2.21 9.07
C VAL A 15 16.69 2.92 8.11
N SER A 16 15.43 2.51 8.08
CA SER A 16 14.38 3.45 7.68
C SER A 16 14.31 4.47 8.81
N LEU A 17 14.68 5.72 8.52
CA LEU A 17 14.66 6.78 9.52
C LEU A 17 13.27 6.86 10.16
N PRO A 18 13.17 6.92 11.49
CA PRO A 18 11.91 7.19 12.17
C PRO A 18 11.48 8.63 11.84
N PHE A 19 10.21 8.80 11.49
CA PHE A 19 9.59 10.12 11.57
C PHE A 19 9.41 10.44 13.06
N ALA A 20 10.00 11.54 13.52
CA ALA A 20 10.01 11.90 14.93
C ALA A 20 8.85 12.84 15.30
N VAL A 21 7.97 12.31 16.17
CA VAL A 21 7.35 12.89 17.38
C VAL A 21 6.80 14.32 17.37
N ALA A 22 5.46 14.40 17.48
CA ALA A 22 4.78 15.14 18.56
C ALA A 22 3.46 14.45 18.97
N GLN A 23 3.52 13.83 20.16
CA GLN A 23 2.46 13.50 21.13
C GLN A 23 1.30 12.54 20.78
N GLU A 24 1.44 11.30 21.31
CA GLU A 24 0.44 10.28 21.67
C GLU A 24 -0.66 9.89 20.64
N ARG A 25 -0.34 8.92 19.77
CA ARG A 25 -0.88 7.53 19.79
C ARG A 25 -0.51 6.77 18.50
N GLU A 26 0.10 5.60 18.72
CA GLU A 26 0.37 4.47 17.80
C GLU A 26 1.10 4.75 16.49
N ASP A 27 2.44 4.68 16.58
CA ASP A 27 3.37 4.51 15.47
C ASP A 27 3.06 3.23 14.67
N LEU A 28 2.44 3.39 13.51
CA LEU A 28 2.20 2.30 12.55
C LEU A 28 2.95 2.53 11.24
N GLY A 29 4.24 2.85 11.37
CA GLY A 29 5.20 2.74 10.28
C GLY A 29 5.73 1.31 10.19
N GLU A 30 5.44 0.60 9.10
CA GLU A 30 5.98 -0.75 8.91
C GLU A 30 7.43 -0.69 8.44
N VAL A 31 8.38 -1.08 9.31
CA VAL A 31 9.75 -1.37 8.91
C VAL A 31 9.80 -2.82 8.43
N ILE A 32 10.30 -3.03 7.21
CA ILE A 32 10.61 -4.35 6.69
C ILE A 32 12.10 -4.57 6.89
N ASN A 33 12.44 -5.49 7.79
CA ASN A 33 13.81 -5.97 7.95
C ASN A 33 14.09 -7.01 6.85
N ILE A 34 15.17 -6.83 6.09
CA ILE A 34 15.54 -7.73 5.00
C ILE A 34 16.84 -8.40 5.36
N ASN A 35 16.81 -9.70 5.44
CA ASN A 35 17.95 -10.54 5.76
C ASN A 35 18.28 -11.43 4.57
N VAL A 36 19.54 -11.81 4.45
CA VAL A 36 19.89 -12.96 3.63
C VAL A 36 19.61 -14.21 4.46
N ASN A 37 18.67 -15.02 4.02
CA ASN A 37 18.36 -16.28 4.68
C ASN A 37 19.47 -17.31 4.43
N THR A 38 19.83 -17.52 3.15
CA THR A 38 20.77 -18.57 2.75
C THR A 38 21.59 -18.15 1.54
N TYR A 39 22.79 -18.73 1.42
CA TYR A 39 23.66 -18.61 0.24
C TYR A 39 23.78 -19.94 -0.50
N GLN A 40 23.87 -19.85 -1.82
CA GLN A 40 24.18 -20.98 -2.68
C GLN A 40 25.26 -20.59 -3.71
N PRO A 41 26.38 -21.30 -3.81
CA PRO A 41 26.87 -22.23 -2.79
C PRO A 41 27.18 -21.49 -1.47
N ALA A 42 27.01 -22.15 -0.33
CA ALA A 42 27.32 -21.56 0.97
C ALA A 42 28.81 -21.31 1.17
N VAL A 43 29.65 -22.14 0.54
CA VAL A 43 31.11 -22.03 0.55
C VAL A 43 31.60 -22.09 -0.89
N VAL A 44 32.48 -21.16 -1.26
CA VAL A 44 33.15 -21.16 -2.56
C VAL A 44 34.59 -21.64 -2.37
N PRO A 45 34.96 -22.81 -2.94
CA PRO A 45 36.34 -23.29 -2.89
C PRO A 45 37.34 -22.34 -3.59
N SER A 46 38.53 -22.18 -3.01
CA SER A 46 39.59 -21.31 -3.54
C SER A 46 40.05 -21.72 -4.94
N ASN A 47 40.14 -23.02 -5.22
CA ASN A 47 40.50 -23.55 -6.53
C ASN A 47 39.50 -23.14 -7.62
N ILE A 48 38.19 -23.11 -7.30
CA ILE A 48 37.16 -22.69 -8.25
C ILE A 48 37.27 -21.18 -8.54
N LEU A 49 37.48 -20.36 -7.50
CA LEU A 49 37.73 -18.92 -7.66
C LEU A 49 39.04 -18.62 -8.41
N ALA A 50 40.02 -19.51 -8.37
CA ALA A 50 41.27 -19.36 -9.12
C ALA A 50 41.10 -19.70 -10.60
N GLU A 51 40.15 -20.57 -10.94
CA GLU A 51 39.92 -21.02 -12.32
C GLU A 51 38.91 -20.15 -13.06
N GLN A 52 37.85 -19.69 -12.40
CA GLN A 52 36.73 -18.99 -13.04
C GLN A 52 36.01 -18.00 -12.13
N ASP A 53 35.16 -17.16 -12.73
CA ASP A 53 34.20 -16.33 -11.98
C ASP A 53 33.11 -17.22 -11.38
N VAL A 54 32.68 -16.90 -10.16
CA VAL A 54 31.70 -17.73 -9.44
C VAL A 54 30.43 -16.94 -9.14
N PRO A 55 29.25 -17.41 -9.57
CA PRO A 55 27.99 -16.84 -9.13
C PRO A 55 27.64 -17.35 -7.72
N VAL A 56 27.35 -16.43 -6.81
CA VAL A 56 26.79 -16.71 -5.48
C VAL A 56 25.36 -16.17 -5.45
N TYR A 57 24.42 -17.05 -5.14
CA TYR A 57 23.01 -16.75 -4.98
C TYR A 57 22.72 -16.46 -3.51
N ALA A 58 22.25 -15.26 -3.18
CA ALA A 58 21.87 -14.87 -1.83
C ALA A 58 20.34 -14.73 -1.75
N TYR A 59 19.67 -15.67 -1.07
CA TYR A 59 18.22 -15.68 -0.92
C TYR A 59 17.77 -14.68 0.12
N LEU A 60 16.84 -13.80 -0.26
CA LEU A 60 16.38 -12.69 0.57
C LEU A 60 15.07 -13.03 1.27
N GLU A 61 15.01 -12.69 2.54
CA GLU A 61 13.86 -12.87 3.39
C GLU A 61 13.52 -11.55 4.08
N GLY A 62 12.24 -11.17 4.02
CA GLY A 62 11.70 -10.00 4.70
C GLY A 62 10.93 -10.40 5.94
N THR A 63 11.18 -9.71 7.06
CA THR A 63 10.33 -9.75 8.25
C THR A 63 9.79 -8.35 8.51
N THR A 64 8.48 -8.22 8.69
CA THR A 64 7.88 -6.92 8.96
C THR A 64 7.74 -6.70 10.45
N LEU A 65 7.87 -5.46 10.95
CA LEU A 65 7.72 -5.19 12.38
C LEU A 65 6.35 -5.62 12.93
N GLY A 66 5.28 -5.51 12.13
CA GLY A 66 3.96 -6.04 12.49
C GLY A 66 3.99 -7.55 12.75
N SER A 67 4.85 -8.30 12.07
CA SER A 67 5.04 -9.75 12.29
C SER A 67 5.92 -10.08 13.51
N LEU A 68 6.84 -9.18 13.89
CA LEU A 68 7.77 -9.36 15.01
C LEU A 68 7.14 -8.98 16.36
N LEU A 69 6.30 -7.95 16.37
CA LEU A 69 5.62 -7.46 17.58
C LEU A 69 4.34 -8.25 17.90
N LEU A 70 3.69 -8.81 16.88
CA LEU A 70 2.39 -9.46 17.01
C LEU A 70 2.53 -10.93 16.60
N GLN A 71 3.10 -11.72 17.51
CA GLN A 71 3.26 -13.16 17.33
C GLN A 71 1.91 -13.78 16.91
N ASN A 72 1.94 -14.40 15.73
CA ASN A 72 0.97 -15.36 15.19
C ASN A 72 -0.41 -14.92 14.67
N ASN A 73 -0.84 -13.64 14.59
CA ASN A 73 -2.19 -13.35 14.03
C ASN A 73 -2.45 -11.98 13.36
N ALA A 74 -1.43 -11.22 12.95
CA ALA A 74 -1.60 -9.82 12.56
C ALA A 74 -2.03 -9.51 11.11
N VAL A 75 -2.62 -10.46 10.37
CA VAL A 75 -3.06 -10.19 8.97
C VAL A 75 -4.36 -9.36 8.90
N ASN A 76 -5.05 -9.15 10.03
CA ASN A 76 -6.32 -8.42 10.09
C ASN A 76 -6.33 -7.32 11.15
N ILE A 77 -5.20 -6.66 11.41
CA ILE A 77 -5.16 -5.56 12.36
C ILE A 77 -5.11 -4.25 11.56
N PRO A 78 -6.16 -3.41 11.62
CA PRO A 78 -6.10 -2.05 11.11
C PRO A 78 -4.84 -1.36 11.62
N PRO A 79 -4.08 -0.66 10.77
CA PRO A 79 -4.42 -0.20 9.42
C PRO A 79 -4.05 -1.17 8.29
N LEU A 80 -3.47 -2.34 8.61
CA LEU A 80 -2.88 -3.25 7.65
C LEU A 80 -3.85 -4.39 7.31
N TYR A 81 -4.59 -4.19 6.22
CA TYR A 81 -5.47 -5.24 5.67
C TYR A 81 -4.74 -6.16 4.67
N LYS A 82 -3.58 -5.72 4.15
CA LYS A 82 -2.66 -6.46 3.26
C LYS A 82 -1.27 -5.81 3.31
N LEU A 83 -0.21 -6.61 3.20
CA LEU A 83 1.13 -6.09 2.94
C LEU A 83 1.19 -5.50 1.52
N PRO A 84 1.81 -4.32 1.34
CA PRO A 84 1.90 -3.70 0.03
C PRO A 84 2.74 -4.57 -0.90
N LYS A 85 2.29 -4.70 -2.15
CA LYS A 85 2.99 -5.52 -3.14
C LYS A 85 4.27 -4.82 -3.57
N ILE A 86 5.41 -5.50 -3.53
CA ILE A 86 6.66 -4.94 -4.06
C ILE A 86 6.59 -4.96 -5.59
N SER A 87 6.72 -3.78 -6.20
CA SER A 87 6.65 -3.61 -7.64
C SER A 87 8.02 -3.77 -8.30
N LYS A 88 9.07 -3.27 -7.63
CA LYS A 88 10.44 -3.25 -8.14
C LYS A 88 11.46 -3.19 -7.01
N ILE A 89 12.54 -3.95 -7.14
CA ILE A 89 13.75 -3.84 -6.31
C ILE A 89 14.89 -3.38 -7.21
N ASN A 90 15.51 -2.25 -6.90
CA ASN A 90 16.73 -1.79 -7.55
C ASN A 90 17.88 -1.94 -6.56
N ILE A 91 19.02 -2.45 -7.02
CA ILE A 91 20.19 -2.63 -6.16
C ILE A 91 21.33 -1.85 -6.77
N ALA A 92 21.94 -1.03 -5.94
CA ALA A 92 23.18 -0.35 -6.24
C ALA A 92 24.27 -0.91 -5.31
N ILE A 93 25.44 -1.13 -5.87
CA ILE A 93 26.62 -1.43 -5.06
C ILE A 93 27.09 -0.09 -4.50
N LYS A 94 27.15 0.04 -3.17
CA LYS A 94 27.59 1.28 -2.54
C LYS A 94 29.11 1.40 -2.62
N ASP A 95 29.80 0.31 -2.29
CA ASP A 95 31.26 0.21 -2.32
C ASP A 95 31.64 -0.97 -3.21
N PRO A 96 32.07 -0.75 -4.47
CA PRO A 96 32.46 -1.83 -5.36
C PRO A 96 33.70 -2.54 -4.84
N SER A 97 33.49 -3.72 -4.24
CA SER A 97 34.58 -4.63 -3.89
C SER A 97 35.30 -5.09 -5.16
N ASN A 98 36.64 -5.10 -5.15
CA ASN A 98 37.46 -5.60 -6.26
C ASN A 98 37.20 -7.07 -6.58
N TYR A 99 36.53 -7.78 -5.69
CA TYR A 99 36.18 -9.20 -5.82
C TYR A 99 34.78 -9.42 -6.39
N VAL A 100 34.01 -8.37 -6.66
CA VAL A 100 32.64 -8.47 -7.20
C VAL A 100 32.59 -7.83 -8.58
N ILE A 101 32.10 -8.59 -9.57
CA ILE A 101 31.93 -8.14 -10.94
C ILE A 101 30.58 -7.45 -11.10
N SER A 102 29.52 -8.07 -10.57
CA SER A 102 28.15 -7.56 -10.72
C SER A 102 27.24 -8.13 -9.65
N VAL A 103 26.15 -7.41 -9.39
CA VAL A 103 25.06 -7.86 -8.53
C VAL A 103 23.75 -7.65 -9.28
N GLN A 104 22.93 -8.69 -9.36
CA GLN A 104 21.63 -8.64 -10.02
C GLN A 104 20.53 -9.13 -9.06
N ALA A 105 19.47 -8.35 -8.90
CA ALA A 105 18.29 -8.77 -8.15
C ALA A 105 17.34 -9.59 -9.03
N LYS A 106 16.81 -10.68 -8.51
CA LYS A 106 15.75 -11.47 -9.14
C LYS A 106 14.54 -11.56 -8.19
N PRO A 107 13.33 -11.15 -8.62
CA PRO A 107 12.14 -11.26 -7.79
C PRO A 107 11.70 -12.72 -7.62
N PRO A 108 10.88 -13.03 -6.61
CA PRO A 108 10.33 -14.37 -6.40
C PRO A 108 9.44 -14.79 -7.57
N TYR A 109 9.30 -16.10 -7.75
CA TYR A 109 8.51 -16.69 -8.84
C TYR A 109 7.05 -16.18 -8.79
N LYS A 110 6.50 -15.78 -9.95
CA LYS A 110 5.17 -15.16 -10.10
C LYS A 110 4.95 -13.83 -9.34
N LYS A 111 5.98 -13.21 -8.74
CA LYS A 111 5.83 -12.06 -7.82
C LYS A 111 4.86 -12.34 -6.66
N ILE A 112 4.70 -13.62 -6.32
CA ILE A 112 3.90 -14.05 -5.19
C ILE A 112 4.84 -14.12 -4.01
N TYR A 113 4.74 -13.13 -3.14
CA TYR A 113 5.43 -13.08 -1.86
C TYR A 113 4.73 -14.09 -0.93
N ALA A 114 5.02 -15.37 -1.14
CA ALA A 114 4.41 -16.46 -0.39
C ALA A 114 4.85 -16.34 1.07
N ARG A 115 3.86 -16.38 1.97
CA ARG A 115 4.08 -16.33 3.40
C ARG A 115 4.10 -17.75 3.93
N ASP A 116 5.23 -18.16 4.48
CA ASP A 116 5.31 -19.24 5.44
C ASP A 116 5.89 -18.67 6.74
N ASN A 117 5.24 -18.92 7.88
CA ASN A 117 5.73 -18.55 9.21
C ASN A 117 6.32 -17.12 9.37
N ASN A 118 5.56 -16.07 9.04
CA ASN A 118 5.98 -14.65 9.16
C ASN A 118 7.18 -14.21 8.29
N SER A 119 7.68 -15.09 7.43
CA SER A 119 8.68 -14.81 6.42
C SER A 119 8.04 -14.33 5.12
N VAL A 120 8.66 -13.35 4.47
CA VAL A 120 8.31 -12.89 3.13
C VAL A 120 9.46 -13.24 2.18
N ASP A 121 9.21 -14.12 1.20
CA ASP A 121 10.19 -14.40 0.14
C ASP A 121 10.39 -13.16 -0.73
N LEU A 122 11.57 -12.54 -0.67
CA LEU A 122 11.92 -11.35 -1.44
C LEU A 122 12.69 -11.66 -2.72
N GLY A 123 12.83 -12.95 -3.07
CA GLY A 123 13.60 -13.44 -4.19
C GLY A 123 15.07 -13.66 -3.81
N TYR A 124 15.98 -13.36 -4.72
CA TYR A 124 17.41 -13.59 -4.49
C TYR A 124 18.32 -12.63 -5.27
N LEU A 125 19.55 -12.50 -4.81
CA LEU A 125 20.62 -11.77 -5.47
C LEU A 125 21.56 -12.74 -6.17
N ILE A 126 21.99 -12.39 -7.37
CA ILE A 126 23.10 -13.06 -8.08
C ILE A 126 24.31 -12.16 -7.92
N VAL A 127 25.22 -12.52 -7.02
CA VAL A 127 26.50 -11.83 -6.79
C VAL A 127 27.56 -12.58 -7.55
N ARG A 128 28.11 -11.98 -8.61
CA ARG A 128 29.16 -12.60 -9.42
C ARG A 128 30.52 -12.23 -8.86
N LEU A 129 31.20 -13.19 -8.26
CA LEU A 129 32.56 -13.04 -7.76
C LEU A 129 33.58 -13.12 -8.90
N ARG A 130 34.60 -12.28 -8.81
CA ARG A 130 35.71 -12.23 -9.76
C ARG A 130 36.68 -13.38 -9.50
N LYS A 131 37.20 -13.97 -10.58
CA LYS A 131 38.35 -14.86 -10.53
C LYS A 131 39.58 -14.21 -9.86
N ILE A 132 40.19 -14.90 -8.90
CA ILE A 132 41.42 -14.48 -8.20
C ILE A 132 42.53 -15.49 -8.50
N LYS A 133 43.47 -15.13 -9.39
CA LYS A 133 44.45 -16.10 -9.93
C LYS A 133 45.40 -16.69 -8.88
N LYS A 134 45.78 -15.93 -7.86
CA LYS A 134 46.70 -16.40 -6.82
C LYS A 134 45.92 -16.74 -5.56
N GLU A 135 46.09 -17.97 -5.08
CA GLU A 135 45.37 -18.45 -3.90
C GLU A 135 45.69 -17.64 -2.64
N ASN A 136 46.92 -17.13 -2.52
CA ASN A 136 47.32 -16.27 -1.41
C ASN A 136 46.67 -14.86 -1.44
N GLU A 137 46.04 -14.48 -2.55
CA GLU A 137 45.29 -13.22 -2.69
C GLU A 137 43.78 -13.43 -2.46
N VAL A 138 43.32 -14.68 -2.25
CA VAL A 138 41.92 -14.98 -1.92
C VAL A 138 41.67 -14.59 -0.47
N PRO A 139 40.80 -13.59 -0.19
CA PRO A 139 40.48 -13.22 1.18
C PRO A 139 39.58 -14.28 1.83
N ASP A 140 39.73 -14.46 3.14
CA ASP A 140 38.85 -15.35 3.91
C ASP A 140 37.39 -14.84 3.93
N VAL A 141 37.18 -13.52 3.80
CA VAL A 141 35.86 -12.88 3.78
C VAL A 141 35.79 -11.81 2.68
N ILE A 142 34.75 -11.87 1.83
CA ILE A 142 34.43 -10.83 0.85
C ILE A 142 33.22 -10.06 1.36
N ASN A 143 33.43 -8.85 1.86
CA ASN A 143 32.35 -7.95 2.27
C ASN A 143 31.82 -7.17 1.07
N VAL A 144 30.49 -7.12 0.92
CA VAL A 144 29.83 -6.42 -0.17
C VAL A 144 28.74 -5.52 0.41
N ASN A 145 28.94 -4.21 0.31
CA ASN A 145 27.97 -3.22 0.76
C ASN A 145 26.98 -2.91 -0.37
N LEU A 146 25.72 -3.30 -0.17
CA LEU A 146 24.65 -3.10 -1.13
C LEU A 146 23.63 -2.12 -0.59
N THR A 147 23.17 -1.22 -1.45
CA THR A 147 22.00 -0.37 -1.19
C THR A 147 20.85 -0.88 -2.05
N ALA A 148 19.78 -1.34 -1.40
CA ALA A 148 18.54 -1.70 -2.08
C ALA A 148 17.53 -0.55 -2.01
N LYS A 149 16.94 -0.19 -3.16
CA LYS A 149 15.77 0.68 -3.26
C LYS A 149 14.57 -0.15 -3.69
N ILE A 150 13.61 -0.31 -2.79
CA ILE A 150 12.40 -1.11 -2.97
C ILE A 150 11.23 -0.18 -3.19
N ASN A 151 10.48 -0.44 -4.26
CA ASN A 151 9.26 0.29 -4.58
C ASN A 151 8.06 -0.60 -4.27
N PHE A 152 7.05 -0.01 -3.63
CA PHE A 152 5.79 -0.66 -3.28
C PHE A 152 4.66 -0.14 -4.18
N GLU A 153 3.75 -1.03 -4.54
CA GLU A 153 2.43 -0.73 -5.12
C GLU A 153 1.45 -0.57 -3.94
N LEU A 154 1.06 0.67 -3.65
CA LEU A 154 0.11 1.04 -2.60
C LEU A 154 -1.31 1.11 -3.16
N ASP A 155 -1.77 0.02 -3.79
CA ASP A 155 -3.12 -0.01 -4.38
C ASP A 155 -4.18 -0.46 -3.35
N GLU A 156 -3.76 -1.26 -2.35
CA GLU A 156 -4.62 -1.84 -1.31
C GLU A 156 -3.86 -1.94 0.03
N GLY A 157 -4.51 -1.61 1.17
CA GLY A 157 -4.05 -2.07 2.49
C GLY A 157 -3.33 -1.08 3.41
N PHE A 158 -3.22 0.21 3.07
CA PHE A 158 -2.67 1.24 3.95
C PHE A 158 -3.75 2.27 4.34
N SER A 159 -4.07 2.43 5.64
CA SER A 159 -5.11 3.39 6.11
C SER A 159 -4.78 4.86 5.86
N ILE A 160 -3.52 5.23 5.65
CA ILE A 160 -3.16 6.64 5.46
C ILE A 160 -3.16 7.06 3.99
N PHE A 161 -2.90 6.13 3.06
CA PHE A 161 -2.85 6.41 1.62
C PHE A 161 -3.34 5.19 0.84
N GLY A 162 -4.45 5.34 0.12
CA GLY A 162 -5.06 4.27 -0.68
C GLY A 162 -6.29 4.74 -1.44
N THR A 163 -6.92 3.82 -2.19
CA THR A 163 -8.14 4.15 -2.94
C THR A 163 -9.30 4.47 -1.98
N GLN A 164 -9.82 5.69 -2.08
CA GLN A 164 -11.01 6.15 -1.36
C GLN A 164 -12.12 6.49 -2.35
N ASP A 165 -13.30 5.90 -2.16
CA ASP A 165 -14.49 6.23 -2.93
C ASP A 165 -15.20 7.43 -2.27
N LEU A 166 -15.38 8.53 -3.00
CA LEU A 166 -16.10 9.73 -2.55
C LEU A 166 -17.49 9.79 -3.18
N LEU A 167 -18.49 10.22 -2.40
CA LEU A 167 -19.83 10.50 -2.88
C LEU A 167 -20.03 12.01 -2.99
N LEU A 168 -19.79 12.55 -4.18
CA LEU A 168 -19.84 13.98 -4.42
C LEU A 168 -21.23 14.42 -4.89
N ARG A 169 -21.71 15.54 -4.34
CA ARG A 169 -22.90 16.26 -4.83
C ARG A 169 -22.45 17.46 -5.66
N GLU A 170 -23.29 17.85 -6.62
CA GLU A 170 -23.04 19.08 -7.37
C GLU A 170 -23.01 20.29 -6.42
N SER A 171 -21.98 21.12 -6.56
CA SER A 171 -21.87 22.43 -5.91
C SER A 171 -21.24 23.45 -6.85
N ASN A 172 -22.09 24.25 -7.49
CA ASN A 172 -21.66 25.30 -8.43
C ASN A 172 -21.08 26.53 -7.72
N ASP A 173 -21.48 26.80 -6.49
CA ASP A 173 -20.91 27.84 -5.64
C ASP A 173 -19.71 27.29 -4.85
N GLU A 174 -18.52 27.83 -5.10
CA GLU A 174 -17.28 27.43 -4.43
C GLU A 174 -17.22 27.88 -2.97
N ASN A 175 -17.61 29.12 -2.70
CA ASN A 175 -17.48 29.73 -1.37
C ASN A 175 -18.47 29.08 -0.41
N ASN A 176 -19.68 28.80 -0.88
CA ASN A 176 -20.65 28.03 -0.11
C ASN A 176 -20.16 26.60 0.13
N TRP A 177 -19.54 25.96 -0.86
CA TRP A 177 -19.00 24.61 -0.72
C TRP A 177 -17.88 24.53 0.33
N LYS A 178 -16.90 25.45 0.28
CA LYS A 178 -15.79 25.53 1.24
C LYS A 178 -16.26 25.73 2.69
N SER A 179 -17.39 26.41 2.90
CA SER A 179 -17.92 26.70 4.24
C SER A 179 -18.87 25.63 4.80
N THR A 180 -19.48 24.80 3.95
CA THR A 180 -20.58 23.90 4.39
C THR A 180 -20.38 22.41 4.09
N ARG A 181 -19.47 22.02 3.18
CA ARG A 181 -19.46 20.67 2.57
C ARG A 181 -18.08 20.03 2.40
N THR A 182 -17.19 20.26 3.36
CA THR A 182 -15.82 19.78 3.31
C THR A 182 -15.69 18.31 3.68
N GLU A 183 -16.57 17.74 4.50
CA GLU A 183 -16.41 16.36 4.98
C GLU A 183 -16.74 15.28 3.94
N GLU A 184 -17.85 15.42 3.19
CA GLU A 184 -18.22 14.45 2.12
C GLU A 184 -17.24 14.47 0.94
N SER A 185 -16.48 15.56 0.79
CA SER A 185 -15.56 15.80 -0.32
C SER A 185 -14.09 15.65 0.07
N ALA A 186 -13.80 15.47 1.36
CA ALA A 186 -12.46 15.26 1.87
C ALA A 186 -11.97 13.85 1.57
N PHE A 187 -10.69 13.73 1.27
CA PHE A 187 -9.99 12.46 1.22
C PHE A 187 -8.74 12.47 2.10
N TRP A 188 -8.31 11.28 2.51
CA TRP A 188 -7.13 11.04 3.35
C TRP A 188 -7.05 11.95 4.57
N ASN A 189 -8.12 11.96 5.38
CA ASN A 189 -8.21 12.77 6.60
C ASN A 189 -7.97 14.27 6.36
N LYS A 190 -8.74 14.86 5.44
CA LYS A 190 -8.72 16.30 5.14
C LYS A 190 -7.43 16.81 4.50
N LYS A 191 -6.60 15.90 3.95
CA LYS A 191 -5.39 16.25 3.19
C LYS A 191 -5.68 16.73 1.77
N GLY A 192 -6.88 16.48 1.26
CA GLY A 192 -7.34 17.11 0.04
C GLY A 192 -8.84 17.03 -0.09
N TYR A 193 -9.37 17.78 -1.05
CA TYR A 193 -10.80 17.88 -1.31
C TYR A 193 -11.10 17.81 -2.79
N VAL A 194 -12.25 17.24 -3.14
CA VAL A 194 -12.75 17.23 -4.53
C VAL A 194 -14.14 17.83 -4.58
N ARG A 195 -14.29 18.93 -5.32
CA ARG A 195 -15.60 19.53 -5.63
C ARG A 195 -16.08 19.06 -6.99
N ALA A 196 -17.31 18.58 -7.07
CA ALA A 196 -17.99 18.35 -8.35
C ALA A 196 -18.90 19.55 -8.68
N TYR A 197 -18.84 20.05 -9.91
CA TYR A 197 -19.66 21.16 -10.39
C TYR A 197 -20.06 20.94 -11.85
N ASN A 198 -21.08 21.66 -12.32
CA ASN A 198 -21.60 21.58 -13.69
C ASN A 198 -21.92 20.14 -14.13
N ILE A 199 -22.71 19.42 -13.33
CA ILE A 199 -23.10 18.03 -13.65
C ILE A 199 -24.24 18.06 -14.66
N LYS A 200 -23.96 17.73 -15.91
CA LYS A 200 -24.93 17.78 -17.03
C LYS A 200 -24.73 16.61 -17.97
N SER A 201 -25.81 15.95 -18.37
CA SER A 201 -25.82 14.93 -19.43
C SER A 201 -24.76 13.83 -19.27
N GLY A 202 -24.58 13.31 -18.06
CA GLY A 202 -23.59 12.26 -17.77
C GLY A 202 -22.14 12.73 -17.77
N LYS A 203 -21.90 14.05 -17.78
CA LYS A 203 -20.60 14.70 -17.61
C LYS A 203 -20.60 15.53 -16.34
N ALA A 204 -19.43 15.68 -15.74
CA ALA A 204 -19.22 16.52 -14.57
C ALA A 204 -17.84 17.19 -14.64
N SER A 205 -17.74 18.38 -14.10
CA SER A 205 -16.46 19.04 -13.87
C SER A 205 -16.03 18.86 -12.42
N PHE A 206 -14.72 18.79 -12.20
CA PHE A 206 -14.14 18.59 -10.88
C PHE A 206 -13.04 19.61 -10.61
N GLU A 207 -13.05 20.19 -9.42
CA GLU A 207 -11.95 20.99 -8.91
C GLU A 207 -11.34 20.24 -7.73
N VAL A 208 -10.02 20.06 -7.78
CA VAL A 208 -9.27 19.32 -6.77
C VAL A 208 -8.43 20.31 -5.98
N TYR A 209 -8.53 20.26 -4.67
CA TYR A 209 -7.83 21.12 -3.75
C TYR A 209 -6.95 20.31 -2.80
N ASP A 210 -5.95 20.98 -2.24
CA ASP A 210 -5.19 20.48 -1.10
C ASP A 210 -5.89 20.80 0.23
N GLY A 211 -5.30 20.39 1.35
CA GLY A 211 -5.81 20.60 2.71
C GLY A 211 -6.03 22.07 3.08
N SER A 212 -5.31 22.98 2.42
CA SER A 212 -5.36 24.43 2.59
C SER A 212 -6.36 25.11 1.65
N PHE A 213 -7.09 24.32 0.84
CA PHE A 213 -8.05 24.77 -0.18
C PHE A 213 -7.41 25.51 -1.36
N ASP A 214 -6.13 25.30 -1.61
CA ASP A 214 -5.48 25.74 -2.84
C ASP A 214 -5.80 24.77 -3.98
N SER A 215 -6.17 25.32 -5.13
CA SER A 215 -6.46 24.53 -6.33
C SER A 215 -5.20 23.80 -6.77
N LEU A 216 -5.32 22.48 -6.94
CA LEU A 216 -4.31 21.58 -7.50
C LEU A 216 -4.55 21.34 -8.99
N THR A 217 -5.81 21.08 -9.37
CA THR A 217 -6.18 20.87 -10.77
C THR A 217 -7.68 20.99 -11.02
N THR A 218 -8.02 21.40 -12.24
CA THR A 218 -9.38 21.45 -12.77
C THR A 218 -9.57 20.40 -13.86
N LEU A 219 -10.65 19.62 -13.78
CA LEU A 219 -11.02 18.58 -14.73
C LEU A 219 -12.40 18.87 -15.32
N ASN A 220 -12.46 19.42 -16.52
CA ASN A 220 -13.74 19.79 -17.14
C ASN A 220 -14.40 18.64 -17.92
N ASP A 221 -15.73 18.55 -17.80
CA ASP A 221 -16.64 17.73 -18.62
C ASP A 221 -16.25 16.24 -18.72
N LYS A 222 -15.86 15.65 -17.60
CA LYS A 222 -15.45 14.25 -17.52
C LYS A 222 -16.65 13.32 -17.43
N THR A 223 -16.57 12.20 -18.13
CA THR A 223 -17.57 11.12 -18.10
C THR A 223 -17.19 10.06 -17.07
N SER A 224 -18.11 9.15 -16.80
CA SER A 224 -17.80 7.88 -16.12
C SER A 224 -16.60 7.18 -16.77
N ASP A 225 -15.85 6.47 -15.95
CA ASP A 225 -14.58 5.77 -16.24
C ASP A 225 -13.37 6.65 -16.61
N PHE A 226 -13.51 7.97 -16.58
CA PHE A 226 -12.35 8.87 -16.74
C PHE A 226 -11.31 8.66 -15.64
N VAL A 227 -10.03 8.62 -16.01
CA VAL A 227 -8.88 8.59 -15.08
C VAL A 227 -7.99 9.79 -15.38
N SER A 228 -7.67 10.59 -14.36
CA SER A 228 -6.80 11.75 -14.51
C SER A 228 -5.34 11.33 -14.73
N ASN A 229 -4.55 12.26 -15.27
CA ASN A 229 -3.10 12.21 -15.11
C ASN A 229 -2.73 12.28 -13.63
N SER A 230 -1.46 12.02 -13.34
CA SER A 230 -0.91 12.19 -11.99
C SER A 230 -1.06 13.65 -11.53
N ILE A 231 -1.79 13.86 -10.45
CA ILE A 231 -1.95 15.12 -9.73
C ILE A 231 -0.91 15.13 -8.63
N ARG A 232 -0.28 16.27 -8.36
CA ARG A 232 0.70 16.42 -7.29
C ARG A 232 0.18 17.42 -6.27
N PHE A 233 0.35 17.15 -4.98
CA PHE A 233 0.16 18.18 -3.97
C PHE A 233 1.17 19.31 -4.14
N LYS A 234 0.76 20.54 -3.83
CA LYS A 234 1.68 21.66 -3.69
C LYS A 234 2.52 21.37 -2.44
N THR A 235 3.84 21.32 -2.62
CA THR A 235 4.84 21.00 -1.59
C THR A 235 4.53 21.66 -0.25
N GLY A 236 4.48 20.87 0.85
CA GLY A 236 4.47 21.40 2.22
C GLY A 236 3.32 20.97 3.13
N GLU A 237 2.19 20.45 2.64
CA GLU A 237 1.10 19.98 3.54
C GLU A 237 1.41 18.70 4.33
N PHE A 238 2.55 18.14 3.97
CA PHE A 238 3.20 16.99 4.52
C PHE A 238 4.62 17.39 4.94
N GLU A 239 4.76 18.54 5.60
CA GLU A 239 6.03 19.11 6.09
C GLU A 239 6.87 18.11 6.91
N ASP A 240 6.24 17.07 7.47
CA ASP A 240 6.91 15.98 8.20
C ASP A 240 7.06 14.66 7.42
N SER A 241 6.53 14.54 6.20
CA SER A 241 6.63 13.30 5.43
C SER A 241 7.49 13.48 4.19
N ASN A 242 8.71 12.93 4.25
CA ASN A 242 9.59 12.68 3.11
C ASN A 242 9.01 11.60 2.16
N LEU A 243 7.73 11.71 1.79
CA LEU A 243 7.12 10.90 0.77
C LEU A 243 7.69 11.37 -0.57
N LEU A 244 8.55 10.53 -1.15
CA LEU A 244 9.27 10.83 -2.40
C LEU A 244 8.34 11.00 -3.62
N ASP A 245 7.02 10.87 -3.46
CA ASP A 245 6.05 11.20 -4.51
C ASP A 245 4.64 11.52 -3.96
N ASP A 246 4.35 12.81 -3.71
CA ASP A 246 3.01 13.32 -3.31
C ASP A 246 2.01 13.32 -4.47
N ARG A 247 1.89 12.19 -5.16
CA ARG A 247 1.12 12.07 -6.40
C ARG A 247 -0.06 11.14 -6.25
N PHE A 248 -1.17 11.53 -6.86
CA PHE A 248 -2.40 10.75 -6.89
C PHE A 248 -3.14 10.87 -8.22
N ARG A 249 -4.20 10.09 -8.40
CA ARG A 249 -5.09 10.17 -9.56
C ARG A 249 -6.53 10.18 -9.11
N LEU A 250 -7.35 10.91 -9.84
CA LEU A 250 -8.79 10.91 -9.69
C LEU A 250 -9.39 9.99 -10.75
N LYS A 251 -10.26 9.06 -10.33
CA LYS A 251 -11.09 8.26 -11.24
C LYS A 251 -12.55 8.61 -11.05
N VAL A 252 -13.22 9.02 -12.13
CA VAL A 252 -14.67 9.18 -12.16
C VAL A 252 -15.29 7.80 -12.29
N GLN A 253 -15.75 7.21 -11.21
CA GLN A 253 -16.32 5.86 -11.24
C GLN A 253 -17.66 5.85 -11.97
N ARG A 254 -18.59 6.72 -11.56
CA ARG A 254 -19.86 6.91 -12.25
C ARG A 254 -20.44 8.29 -11.99
N ILE A 255 -21.25 8.75 -12.92
CA ILE A 255 -22.14 9.91 -12.76
C ILE A 255 -23.56 9.39 -12.87
N SER A 256 -24.30 9.44 -11.77
CA SER A 256 -25.64 8.90 -11.67
C SER A 256 -26.63 9.94 -11.15
N VAL A 257 -27.91 9.72 -11.42
CA VAL A 257 -29.00 10.36 -10.69
C VAL A 257 -28.98 9.91 -9.21
N PRO A 258 -29.72 10.56 -8.31
CA PRO A 258 -29.80 10.14 -6.92
C PRO A 258 -30.15 8.65 -6.78
N GLU A 259 -29.28 7.91 -6.12
CA GLU A 259 -29.42 6.48 -5.85
C GLU A 259 -29.72 6.23 -4.36
N PRO A 260 -30.28 5.06 -4.00
CA PRO A 260 -30.39 4.66 -2.61
C PRO A 260 -29.03 4.74 -1.89
N LYS A 261 -29.05 5.34 -0.70
CA LYS A 261 -27.87 5.48 0.17
C LYS A 261 -28.12 4.71 1.45
N ALA A 262 -27.05 4.24 2.07
CA ALA A 262 -27.09 3.65 3.40
C ALA A 262 -26.00 4.27 4.28
N ASN A 263 -26.30 4.42 5.56
CA ASN A 263 -25.34 4.84 6.57
C ASN A 263 -24.82 3.60 7.29
N LEU A 264 -23.54 3.31 7.12
CA LEU A 264 -22.87 2.23 7.82
C LEU A 264 -22.19 2.79 9.06
N ARG A 265 -22.54 2.23 10.21
CA ARG A 265 -21.74 2.38 11.42
C ARG A 265 -20.64 1.33 11.43
N ILE A 266 -19.41 1.79 11.51
CA ILE A 266 -18.20 0.98 11.46
C ILE A 266 -17.53 1.11 12.81
N ILE A 267 -17.31 -0.03 13.46
CA ILE A 267 -16.55 -0.13 14.69
C ILE A 267 -15.26 -0.84 14.34
N ASP A 268 -14.13 -0.17 14.50
CA ASP A 268 -12.82 -0.78 14.26
C ASP A 268 -12.39 -1.68 15.43
N SER A 269 -11.27 -2.38 15.26
CA SER A 269 -10.74 -3.28 16.30
C SER A 269 -10.28 -2.57 17.57
N SER A 270 -10.03 -1.26 17.50
CA SER A 270 -9.72 -0.42 18.67
C SER A 270 -11.00 0.04 19.41
N GLY A 271 -12.17 -0.25 18.85
CA GLY A 271 -13.47 0.18 19.38
C GLY A 271 -13.86 1.59 18.94
N LYS A 272 -13.08 2.25 18.08
CA LYS A 272 -13.43 3.57 17.53
C LYS A 272 -14.57 3.41 16.53
N ILE A 273 -15.54 4.30 16.67
CA ILE A 273 -16.75 4.34 15.87
C ILE A 273 -16.58 5.39 14.78
N SER A 274 -16.94 5.02 13.54
CA SER A 274 -17.06 5.93 12.41
C SER A 274 -18.36 5.64 11.67
N ASP A 275 -19.01 6.69 11.16
CA ASP A 275 -20.19 6.55 10.31
C ASP A 275 -19.80 6.88 8.87
N LYS A 276 -20.25 6.07 7.90
CA LYS A 276 -19.95 6.25 6.49
C LYS A 276 -21.20 6.12 5.64
N THR A 277 -21.46 7.13 4.81
CA THR A 277 -22.50 7.05 3.78
C THR A 277 -21.97 6.30 2.57
N VAL A 278 -22.71 5.29 2.11
CA VAL A 278 -22.34 4.46 0.95
C VAL A 278 -23.49 4.34 -0.04
N THR A 279 -23.15 4.15 -1.31
CA THR A 279 -24.05 3.73 -2.39
C THR A 279 -23.48 2.49 -3.09
N LYS A 280 -24.23 1.88 -4.00
CA LYS A 280 -23.81 0.73 -4.82
C LYS A 280 -22.39 0.90 -5.37
N GLY A 281 -21.60 -0.15 -5.44
CA GLY A 281 -20.22 -0.16 -5.94
C GLY A 281 -19.15 0.45 -5.02
N MET A 282 -19.51 1.27 -4.03
CA MET A 282 -18.53 1.87 -3.11
C MET A 282 -17.91 0.82 -2.20
N SER A 283 -16.63 0.99 -1.88
CA SER A 283 -15.97 0.23 -0.83
C SER A 283 -16.49 0.63 0.56
N ILE A 284 -16.72 -0.35 1.42
CA ILE A 284 -17.16 -0.11 2.81
C ILE A 284 -16.08 0.59 3.63
N LEU A 285 -14.81 0.36 3.32
CA LEU A 285 -13.64 0.93 4.00
C LEU A 285 -12.60 1.36 2.95
N GLU A 286 -11.78 2.34 3.28
CA GLU A 286 -10.67 2.75 2.41
C GLU A 286 -9.73 1.57 2.15
N GLY A 287 -9.34 1.34 0.89
CA GLY A 287 -8.51 0.21 0.48
C GLY A 287 -9.13 -1.19 0.65
N SER A 288 -10.38 -1.31 1.06
CA SER A 288 -11.04 -2.61 1.26
C SER A 288 -11.54 -3.25 -0.04
N SER A 289 -11.49 -4.58 -0.10
CA SER A 289 -12.05 -5.38 -1.20
C SER A 289 -13.56 -5.62 -1.09
N TYR A 290 -14.16 -5.21 0.03
CA TYR A 290 -15.60 -5.34 0.25
C TYR A 290 -16.33 -4.13 -0.32
N ARG A 291 -17.22 -4.39 -1.30
CA ARG A 291 -17.99 -3.35 -1.99
C ARG A 291 -19.48 -3.55 -1.79
N VAL A 292 -20.22 -2.46 -1.76
CA VAL A 292 -21.69 -2.50 -1.73
C VAL A 292 -22.18 -3.05 -3.06
N LYS A 293 -22.85 -4.19 -3.06
CA LYS A 293 -23.45 -4.79 -4.26
C LYS A 293 -24.81 -4.18 -4.58
N GLU A 294 -25.64 -4.01 -3.54
CA GLU A 294 -27.02 -3.56 -3.66
C GLU A 294 -27.48 -2.95 -2.34
N ILE A 295 -28.31 -1.91 -2.43
CA ILE A 295 -29.04 -1.34 -1.28
C ILE A 295 -30.51 -1.47 -1.61
N ARG A 296 -31.22 -2.24 -0.78
CA ARG A 296 -32.67 -2.43 -0.87
C ARG A 296 -33.32 -1.49 0.15
N PRO A 297 -33.98 -0.42 -0.31
CA PRO A 297 -34.61 0.53 0.60
C PRO A 297 -35.73 -0.14 1.40
N ARG A 298 -36.19 0.56 2.44
CA ARG A 298 -37.23 0.09 3.35
C ARG A 298 -38.44 -0.44 2.60
N ARG A 299 -38.73 -1.72 2.81
CA ARG A 299 -39.89 -2.41 2.25
C ARG A 299 -40.74 -3.01 3.36
N PRO A 300 -42.08 -2.99 3.23
CA PRO A 300 -42.96 -3.61 4.20
C PRO A 300 -42.76 -5.13 4.25
N THR A 301 -42.89 -5.68 5.45
CA THR A 301 -42.86 -7.12 5.77
C THR A 301 -43.86 -7.39 6.89
N ASP A 302 -44.20 -8.66 7.13
CA ASP A 302 -45.12 -9.06 8.20
C ASP A 302 -44.67 -8.64 9.62
N LYS A 303 -43.39 -8.28 9.78
CA LYS A 303 -42.77 -7.93 11.07
C LYS A 303 -42.38 -6.44 11.17
N GLY A 304 -42.80 -5.60 10.22
CA GLY A 304 -42.43 -4.18 10.14
C GLY A 304 -41.79 -3.82 8.81
N GLN A 305 -40.89 -2.84 8.79
CA GLN A 305 -40.15 -2.44 7.59
C GLN A 305 -38.73 -3.01 7.60
N LEU A 306 -38.31 -3.64 6.51
CA LEU A 306 -36.98 -4.20 6.35
C LEU A 306 -36.14 -3.35 5.39
N GLU A 307 -34.93 -3.01 5.79
CA GLU A 307 -33.87 -2.48 4.93
C GLU A 307 -32.75 -3.51 4.81
N GLU A 308 -32.21 -3.71 3.60
CA GLU A 308 -31.12 -4.66 3.37
C GLU A 308 -29.97 -4.02 2.59
N ILE A 309 -28.75 -4.21 3.06
CA ILE A 309 -27.52 -3.82 2.38
C ILE A 309 -26.74 -5.09 2.07
N ILE A 310 -26.46 -5.32 0.79
CA ILE A 310 -25.73 -6.50 0.33
C ILE A 310 -24.30 -6.04 0.03
N ILE A 311 -23.33 -6.62 0.71
CA ILE A 311 -21.89 -6.36 0.52
C ILE A 311 -21.28 -7.58 -0.15
N GLN A 312 -20.37 -7.37 -1.10
CA GLN A 312 -19.70 -8.43 -1.84
C GLN A 312 -18.17 -8.29 -1.71
N LYS A 313 -17.50 -9.42 -1.50
CA LYS A 313 -16.03 -9.55 -1.52
C LYS A 313 -15.62 -10.38 -2.73
N GLY A 314 -15.01 -9.76 -3.73
CA GLY A 314 -14.65 -10.44 -4.98
C GLY A 314 -15.87 -11.10 -5.63
N ASN A 315 -15.70 -12.30 -6.22
CA ASN A 315 -16.82 -13.05 -6.82
C ASN A 315 -17.48 -14.06 -5.86
N ASP A 316 -16.92 -14.26 -4.65
CA ASP A 316 -17.15 -15.50 -3.91
C ASP A 316 -18.05 -15.34 -2.68
N LYS A 317 -18.02 -14.19 -1.98
CA LYS A 317 -18.72 -14.03 -0.70
C LYS A 317 -19.64 -12.80 -0.67
N GLN A 318 -20.89 -13.02 -0.27
CA GLN A 318 -21.87 -11.96 0.00
C GLN A 318 -22.20 -11.90 1.49
N ILE A 319 -22.29 -10.69 2.03
CA ILE A 319 -22.71 -10.38 3.40
C ILE A 319 -24.00 -9.59 3.30
N TYR A 320 -25.00 -9.98 4.08
CA TYR A 320 -26.29 -9.32 4.14
C TYR A 320 -26.42 -8.59 5.47
N LEU A 321 -26.46 -7.27 5.44
CA LEU A 321 -26.83 -6.46 6.60
C LEU A 321 -28.33 -6.18 6.52
N ARG A 322 -29.08 -6.55 7.56
CA ARG A 322 -30.53 -6.44 7.60
C ARG A 322 -30.94 -5.64 8.82
N THR A 323 -31.73 -4.59 8.59
CA THR A 323 -32.29 -3.77 9.67
C THR A 323 -33.81 -3.88 9.63
N LEU A 324 -34.39 -4.43 10.69
CA LEU A 324 -35.84 -4.51 10.86
C LEU A 324 -36.30 -3.35 11.75
N TYR A 325 -37.11 -2.47 11.18
CA TYR A 325 -37.81 -1.41 11.88
C TYR A 325 -39.19 -1.93 12.26
N GLN A 326 -39.38 -2.20 13.55
CA GLN A 326 -40.70 -2.52 14.07
C GLN A 326 -41.56 -1.25 14.02
N SER A 327 -42.79 -1.38 13.53
CA SER A 327 -43.78 -0.31 13.72
C SER A 327 -44.00 -0.18 15.21
N GLY A 328 -43.67 0.98 15.79
CA GLY A 328 -44.01 1.27 17.17
C GLY A 328 -45.54 1.22 17.33
N ASN A 329 -46.01 0.58 18.40
CA ASN A 329 -47.37 0.76 18.90
C ASN A 329 -47.54 2.17 19.46
#